data_AF-A0A3A6MV72-F1
#
_entry.id   AF-A0A3A6MV72-F1
#
_cell.length_a   1.000
_cell.length_b   1.000
_cell.length_c   1.000
_cell.angle_alpha   90.00
_cell.angle_beta   90.00
_cell.angle_gamma   90.00
#
_symmetry.space_group_name_H-M   'P 1'
#
loop_
_entity.id
_entity.type
_entity.pdbx_description
1 polymer ?
#
loop_
_entity_poly.entity_id
_entity_poly.type
_entity_poly.pdbx_seq_one_letter_code
_entity_poly.pdbx_strand_id
1 'polypeptide(L)'
;MKRQQVKHLVTVQEAAEMTSMSIGWWRGALAGRKPMPPVRVIRIGRVLRLHYGDLVAWIDGGAAAPPATRRPGRPTKAEQMARKRDAAWQSNAVEEKL
;
A
#
# COMPACT_ATOMS: atom_id res chain seq x y z
N MET A 1 -20.82 21.07 3.44
CA MET A 1 -19.43 20.88 2.99
C MET A 1 -19.31 19.52 2.30
N LYS A 2 -19.01 19.46 0.99
CA LYS A 2 -18.79 18.20 0.27
C LYS A 2 -17.51 17.55 0.81
N ARG A 3 -17.58 16.30 1.29
CA ARG A 3 -16.37 15.50 1.56
C ARG A 3 -15.61 15.38 0.23
N GLN A 4 -14.51 16.10 0.05
CA GLN A 4 -13.57 15.79 -1.01
C GLN A 4 -13.10 14.36 -0.75
N GLN A 5 -13.41 13.44 -1.66
CA GLN A 5 -12.86 12.10 -1.58
C GLN A 5 -11.37 12.22 -1.82
N VAL A 6 -10.58 12.05 -0.76
CA VAL A 6 -9.13 12.09 -0.84
C VAL A 6 -8.71 10.88 -1.67
N LYS A 7 -8.30 11.13 -2.93
CA LYS A 7 -7.79 10.08 -3.80
C LYS A 7 -6.50 9.53 -3.18
N HIS A 8 -6.48 8.26 -2.80
CA HIS A 8 -5.28 7.62 -2.25
C HIS A 8 -4.23 7.28 -3.33
N LEU A 9 -4.67 7.14 -4.58
CA LEU A 9 -3.84 6.73 -5.71
C LEU A 9 -4.02 7.70 -6.86
N VAL A 10 -2.90 8.14 -7.43
CA VAL A 10 -2.87 9.03 -8.59
C VAL A 10 -2.21 8.35 -9.79
N THR A 11 -2.63 8.74 -10.98
CA THR A 11 -2.00 8.37 -12.24
C THR A 11 -0.67 9.09 -12.44
N VAL A 12 0.09 8.63 -13.42
CA VAL A 12 1.32 9.30 -13.87
C VAL A 12 1.03 10.71 -14.42
N GLN A 13 -0.13 10.89 -15.06
CA GLN A 13 -0.54 12.19 -15.57
C GLN A 13 -0.89 13.16 -14.44
N GLU A 14 -1.69 12.73 -13.47
CA GLU A 14 -2.02 13.53 -12.29
C GLU A 14 -0.74 13.91 -11.51
N ALA A 15 0.23 12.99 -11.38
CA ALA A 15 1.50 13.30 -10.75
C ALA A 15 2.33 14.33 -11.53
N ALA A 16 2.33 14.24 -12.86
CA ALA A 16 2.97 15.22 -13.74
C ALA A 16 2.36 16.62 -13.57
N GLU A 17 1.03 16.69 -13.51
CA GLU A 17 0.28 17.93 -13.27
C GLU A 17 0.59 18.51 -11.89
N MET A 18 0.60 17.68 -10.84
CA MET A 18 0.87 18.13 -9.46
C MET A 18 2.29 18.68 -9.27
N THR A 19 3.27 18.14 -9.97
CA THR A 19 4.68 18.54 -9.81
C THR A 19 5.18 19.49 -10.89
N SER A 20 4.31 19.90 -11.82
CA SER A 20 4.68 20.66 -13.02
C SER A 20 5.82 20.02 -13.82
N MET A 21 5.97 18.69 -13.73
CA MET A 21 6.98 17.92 -14.45
C MET A 21 6.37 17.28 -15.69
N SER A 22 7.15 17.07 -16.75
CA SER A 22 6.62 16.42 -17.93
C SER A 22 6.26 14.95 -17.67
N ILE A 23 5.21 14.46 -18.33
CA ILE A 23 4.85 13.04 -18.34
C ILE A 23 6.03 12.17 -18.80
N GLY A 24 6.84 12.68 -19.75
CA GLY A 24 8.05 12.01 -20.22
C GLY A 24 9.11 11.85 -19.13
N TRP A 25 9.25 12.84 -18.24
CA TRP A 25 10.13 12.75 -17.08
C TRP A 25 9.67 11.62 -16.14
N TRP A 26 8.38 11.58 -15.80
CA TRP A 26 7.82 10.54 -14.94
C TRP A 26 7.92 9.14 -15.55
N ARG A 27 7.65 8.99 -16.85
CA ARG A 27 7.85 7.72 -17.56
C ARG A 27 9.31 7.29 -17.54
N GLY A 28 10.24 8.24 -17.70
CA GLY A 28 11.68 8.00 -17.58
C GLY A 28 12.08 7.53 -16.18
N ALA A 29 11.53 8.16 -15.13
CA ALA A 29 11.78 7.76 -13.75
C ALA A 29 11.26 6.35 -13.45
N LEU A 30 10.02 6.04 -13.86
CA LEU A 30 9.42 4.71 -13.73
C LEU A 30 10.14 3.63 -14.53
N ALA A 31 10.80 4.00 -15.63
CA ALA A 31 11.62 3.10 -16.45
C ALA A 31 13.08 3.00 -15.97
N GLY A 32 13.45 3.64 -14.85
CA GLY A 32 14.82 3.64 -14.31
C GLY A 32 15.83 4.48 -15.09
N ARG A 33 15.36 5.34 -16.02
CA ARG A 33 16.20 6.23 -16.84
C ARG A 33 16.43 7.59 -16.19
N LYS A 34 15.68 7.91 -15.14
CA LYS A 34 15.78 9.14 -14.35
C LYS A 34 15.70 8.78 -12.86
N PRO A 35 16.20 9.65 -11.96
CA PRO A 35 16.05 9.44 -10.52
C PRO A 35 14.58 9.29 -10.15
N MET A 36 14.25 8.21 -9.45
CA MET A 36 12.88 7.95 -8.99
C MET A 36 12.62 8.76 -7.72
N PRO A 37 11.57 9.59 -7.67
CA PRO A 37 11.20 10.26 -6.43
C PRO A 37 10.77 9.23 -5.37
N PRO A 38 10.86 9.56 -4.08
CA PRO A 38 10.57 8.65 -2.96
C PRO A 38 9.05 8.42 -2.78
N VAL A 39 8.41 7.92 -3.83
CA VAL A 39 6.96 7.73 -3.95
C VAL A 39 6.69 6.25 -4.21
N ARG A 40 5.80 5.63 -3.41
CA ARG A 40 5.41 4.24 -3.65
C ARG A 40 4.67 4.10 -4.98
N VAL A 41 5.16 3.16 -5.79
CA VAL A 41 4.52 2.71 -7.03
C VAL A 41 3.70 1.47 -6.74
N ILE A 42 2.41 1.53 -7.05
CA ILE A 42 1.46 0.43 -6.87
C ILE A 42 1.01 -0.02 -8.26
N ARG A 43 1.27 -1.28 -8.58
CA ARG A 43 0.84 -1.90 -9.84
C ARG A 43 -0.51 -2.58 -9.65
N ILE A 44 -1.50 -2.16 -10.43
CA ILE A 44 -2.84 -2.75 -10.45
C ILE A 44 -3.06 -3.31 -11.86
N GLY A 45 -2.81 -4.61 -12.03
CA GLY A 45 -2.78 -5.25 -13.34
C GLY A 45 -1.71 -4.66 -14.26
N ARG A 46 -2.14 -4.06 -15.37
CA ARG A 46 -1.25 -3.38 -16.34
C ARG A 46 -1.07 -1.88 -16.06
N VAL A 47 -1.77 -1.33 -15.07
CA VAL A 47 -1.75 0.11 -14.77
C VAL A 47 -0.83 0.37 -13.58
N LEU A 48 0.01 1.41 -13.71
CA LEU A 48 0.83 1.93 -12.62
C LEU A 48 0.12 3.11 -11.96
N ARG A 49 0.08 3.09 -10.63
CA ARG A 49 -0.44 4.17 -9.78
C ARG A 49 0.63 4.58 -8.77
N LEU A 50 0.56 5.84 -8.34
CA LEU A 50 1.45 6.43 -7.35
C LEU A 50 0.65 6.70 -6.08
N HIS A 51 1.25 6.47 -4.92
CA HIS A 51 0.61 6.81 -3.65
C HIS A 51 0.55 8.33 -3.47
N TYR A 52 -0.67 8.87 -3.33
CA TYR A 52 -0.89 10.31 -3.24
C TYR A 52 -0.17 10.94 -2.04
N GLY A 53 -0.26 10.32 -0.86
CA GLY A 53 0.35 10.86 0.35
C GLY A 53 1.87 10.94 0.28
N ASP A 54 2.52 10.03 -0.46
CA ASP A 54 3.97 10.08 -0.63
C ASP A 54 4.36 11.17 -1.62
N LEU A 55 3.54 11.34 -2.67
CA LEU A 55 3.72 12.39 -3.66
C LEU A 55 3.60 13.79 -3.03
N VAL A 56 2.58 14.02 -2.20
CA VAL A 56 2.41 15.27 -1.46
C VAL A 56 3.57 15.49 -0.50
N ALA A 57 3.94 14.47 0.31
CA ALA A 57 5.07 14.59 1.22
C ALA A 57 6.36 14.96 0.48
N TRP A 58 6.60 14.37 -0.69
CA TRP A 58 7.77 14.70 -1.52
C TRP A 58 7.73 16.15 -2.06
N ILE A 59 6.57 16.61 -2.55
CA ILE A 59 6.39 17.99 -3.04
C ILE A 59 6.64 19.00 -1.91
N ASP A 60 6.15 18.72 -0.71
CA ASP A 60 6.31 19.56 0.47
C ASP A 60 7.73 19.51 1.08
N GLY A 61 8.66 18.75 0.47
CA GLY A 61 10.03 18.58 0.96
C GLY A 61 10.15 17.69 2.20
N GLY A 62 9.07 17.01 2.57
CA GLY A 62 9.02 16.06 3.69
C GLY A 62 9.38 14.63 3.28
N ALA A 63 9.58 13.80 4.30
CA ALA A 63 9.69 12.36 4.12
C ALA A 63 8.33 11.70 4.38
N ALA A 64 7.86 10.89 3.44
CA ALA A 64 6.67 10.06 3.66
C ALA A 64 6.95 9.07 4.80
N ALA A 65 5.99 8.91 5.72
CA ALA A 65 6.12 7.93 6.79
C ALA A 65 6.30 6.53 6.19
N PRO A 66 7.30 5.75 6.62
CA PRO A 66 7.49 4.40 6.12
C PRO A 66 6.24 3.55 6.40
N PRO A 67 5.89 2.61 5.51
CA PRO A 67 4.74 1.74 5.75
C PRO A 67 4.94 1.00 7.06
N ALA A 68 3.88 0.88 7.85
CA ALA A 68 3.93 0.19 9.14
C ALA A 68 4.51 -1.21 8.95
N THR A 69 5.73 -1.42 9.44
CA THR A 69 6.35 -2.74 9.45
C THR A 69 5.59 -3.61 10.45
N ARG A 70 5.36 -4.87 10.08
CA ARG A 70 4.69 -5.83 10.96
C ARG A 70 5.52 -5.97 12.23
N ARG A 71 4.92 -5.64 13.38
CA ARG A 71 5.58 -5.84 14.69
C ARG A 71 5.94 -7.33 14.86
N PRO A 72 7.17 -7.65 15.30
CA PRO A 72 7.53 -9.01 15.70
C PRO A 72 6.50 -9.54 16.69
N GLY A 73 6.03 -10.78 16.50
CA GLY A 73 5.05 -11.42 17.39
C GLY A 73 3.57 -11.28 17.00
N ARG A 74 3.21 -10.48 15.99
CA ARG A 74 1.81 -10.49 15.49
C ARG A 74 1.55 -11.77 14.69
N PRO A 75 0.56 -12.60 15.08
CA PRO A 75 0.27 -13.84 14.37
C PRO A 75 -0.21 -13.58 12.95
N THR A 76 0.26 -14.38 12.00
CA THR A 76 -0.18 -14.29 10.61
C THR A 76 -1.66 -14.68 10.46
N LYS A 77 -2.31 -14.27 9.37
CA LYS A 77 -3.68 -14.74 9.08
C LYS A 77 -3.73 -16.27 9.01
N ALA A 78 -2.68 -16.90 8.50
CA ALA A 78 -2.55 -18.36 8.47
C ALA A 78 -2.49 -18.97 9.87
N GLU A 79 -1.64 -18.44 10.77
CA GLU A 79 -1.57 -18.88 12.17
C GLU A 79 -2.89 -18.67 12.92
N GLN A 80 -3.58 -17.55 12.67
CA GLN A 80 -4.88 -17.28 13.27
C GLN A 80 -5.95 -18.28 12.80
N MET A 81 -5.92 -18.66 11.51
CA MET A 81 -6.83 -19.68 10.98
C MET A 81 -6.47 -21.08 11.50
N ALA A 82 -5.19 -21.40 11.68
CA ALA A 82 -4.75 -22.66 12.29
C ALA A 82 -5.27 -22.78 13.73
N ARG A 83 -5.05 -21.75 14.56
CA ARG A 83 -5.58 -21.71 15.94
C ARG A 83 -7.10 -21.87 16.02
N LYS A 84 -7.84 -21.30 15.07
CA LYS A 84 -9.30 -21.47 14.99
C LYS A 84 -9.71 -22.91 14.65
N ARG A 85 -8.98 -23.58 13.75
CA ARG A 85 -9.25 -24.99 13.41
C ARG A 85 -8.92 -25.92 14.57
N ASP A 86 -7.80 -25.69 15.24
CA ASP A 86 -7.39 -26.49 16.40
C ASP A 86 -8.41 -26.36 17.55
N ALA A 87 -8.90 -25.14 17.81
CA ALA A 87 -9.96 -24.91 18.80
C ALA A 87 -11.31 -25.58 18.42
N ALA A 88 -11.65 -25.61 17.13
CA ALA A 88 -12.85 -26.29 16.64
C ALA A 88 -12.73 -27.83 16.75
N TRP A 89 -11.54 -28.37 16.52
CA TRP A 89 -11.27 -29.80 16.71
C TRP A 89 -11.34 -30.21 18.19
N GLN A 90 -10.78 -29.40 19.09
CA GLN A 90 -10.82 -29.72 20.52
C GLN A 90 -12.22 -29.60 21.12
N SER A 91 -13.07 -28.69 20.63
CA SER A 91 -14.46 -28.60 21.08
C SER A 91 -15.27 -29.82 20.66
N ASN A 92 -15.15 -30.26 19.40
CA ASN A 92 -15.84 -31.47 18.93
C ASN A 92 -15.37 -32.75 19.65
N ALA A 93 -14.08 -32.88 19.96
CA ALA A 93 -13.53 -34.03 20.68
C ALA A 93 -13.95 -34.11 22.16
N VAL A 94 -14.41 -32.98 22.74
CA VAL A 94 -14.94 -32.93 24.11
C VAL A 94 -16.43 -33.30 24.14
N GLU A 95 -17.20 -32.93 23.10
CA GLU A 95 -18.62 -33.30 22.96
C GLU A 95 -18.82 -34.81 22.73
N GLU A 96 -17.90 -35.48 22.04
CA GLU A 96 -18.01 -36.92 21.73
C GLU A 96 -17.66 -37.85 22.92
N LYS A 97 -17.23 -37.29 24.06
CA LYS A 97 -16.84 -38.02 25.28
C LYS A 97 -17.83 -37.89 26.45
N LEU A 98 -18.96 -37.22 26.26
CA LEU A 98 -20.08 -37.10 27.20
C LEU A 98 -21.25 -37.97 26.76
#